data_AF-K1S3M4-F1
#
_entry.id   AF-K1S3M4-F1
#
_cell.length_a   1.000
_cell.length_b   1.000
_cell.length_c   1.000
_cell.angle_alpha   90.00
_cell.angle_beta   90.00
_cell.angle_gamma   90.00
#
_symmetry.space_group_name_H-M   'P 1'
#
loop_
_entity.id
_entity.type
_entity.pdbx_description
1 polymer ?
#
loop_
_entity_poly.entity_id
_entity_poly.type
_entity_poly.pdbx_seq_one_letter_code
_entity_poly.pdbx_strand_id
1 'polypeptide(L)'
;KSPYKLIVAVTVTVVACALLILFLGTRLGLSIRATGDNPDMVRASSINTAFTITVGLCVSNAMTSLSGAVLAQYQKSADINLGTGMVVIGLASLIIGETLFGRGGMWVKAAAAVAGSVIYRFIIALALRANVPSECLKLISAVIVALAIAAPA
;
A
#
# COMPACT_ATOMS: atom_id res chain seq x y z
N LYS A 1 -5.55 0.83 -27.03
CA LYS A 1 -4.71 2.04 -26.77
C LYS A 1 -3.68 1.67 -25.68
N SER A 2 -2.45 1.34 -26.09
CA SER A 2 -1.24 1.26 -25.25
C SER A 2 -1.10 0.13 -24.19
N PRO A 3 -0.96 -1.15 -24.59
CA PRO A 3 -0.59 -2.25 -23.68
C PRO A 3 0.79 -2.04 -23.00
N TYR A 4 1.68 -1.24 -23.61
CA TYR A 4 3.04 -0.99 -23.10
C TYR A 4 3.06 -0.30 -21.73
N LYS A 5 2.11 0.60 -21.43
CA LYS A 5 2.04 1.31 -20.14
C LYS A 5 1.65 0.38 -19.00
N LEU A 6 0.76 -0.59 -19.26
CA LEU A 6 0.35 -1.59 -18.27
C LEU A 6 1.51 -2.54 -17.97
N ILE A 7 2.24 -2.98 -19.00
CA ILE A 7 3.40 -3.86 -18.82
C ILE A 7 4.47 -3.18 -17.96
N VAL A 8 4.84 -1.93 -18.25
CA VAL A 8 5.83 -1.19 -17.44
C VAL A 8 5.36 -1.01 -16.00
N ALA A 9 4.08 -0.65 -15.77
CA ALA A 9 3.55 -0.50 -14.43
C ALA A 9 3.58 -1.81 -13.63
N VAL A 10 3.22 -2.93 -14.26
CA VAL A 10 3.26 -4.27 -13.65
C VAL A 10 4.70 -4.72 -13.38
N THR A 11 5.63 -4.49 -14.31
CA THR A 11 7.03 -4.83 -14.07
C THR A 11 7.62 -4.04 -12.91
N VAL A 12 7.33 -2.73 -12.82
CA VAL A 12 7.80 -1.89 -11.71
C VAL A 12 7.20 -2.34 -10.38
N THR A 13 5.90 -2.66 -10.32
CA THR A 13 5.28 -3.15 -9.07
C THR A 13 5.83 -4.50 -8.65
N VAL A 14 6.03 -5.44 -9.58
CA VAL A 14 6.61 -6.76 -9.28
C VAL A 14 8.05 -6.65 -8.78
N VAL A 15 8.88 -5.84 -9.44
CA VAL A 15 10.28 -5.60 -9.02
C VAL A 15 10.33 -4.93 -7.66
N ALA A 16 9.50 -3.90 -7.43
CA ALA A 16 9.42 -3.22 -6.15
C ALA A 16 8.95 -4.16 -5.02
N CYS A 17 7.97 -5.02 -5.30
CA CYS A 17 7.48 -6.01 -4.36
C CYS A 17 8.56 -7.06 -4.04
N ALA A 18 9.26 -7.57 -5.05
CA ALA A 18 10.36 -8.53 -4.86
C ALA A 18 11.51 -7.93 -4.04
N LEU A 19 11.92 -6.68 -4.34
CA LEU A 19 12.94 -5.96 -3.57
C LEU A 19 12.51 -5.75 -2.11
N LEU A 20 11.25 -5.41 -1.86
CA LEU A 20 10.73 -5.26 -0.51
C LEU A 20 10.75 -6.57 0.27
N ILE A 21 10.37 -7.68 -0.35
CA ILE A 21 10.33 -8.97 0.34
C ILE A 21 11.75 -9.45 0.66
N LEU A 22 12.69 -9.25 -0.27
CA LEU A 22 14.10 -9.52 -0.03
C LEU A 22 14.66 -8.62 1.08
N PHE A 23 14.35 -7.31 1.06
CA PHE A 23 14.77 -6.36 2.08
C PHE A 23 14.20 -6.70 3.47
N LEU A 24 12.92 -7.05 3.56
CA LEU A 24 12.28 -7.46 4.82
C LEU A 24 12.74 -8.84 5.31
N GLY A 25 13.39 -9.64 4.47
CA GLY A 25 14.07 -10.88 4.85
C GLY A 25 15.49 -10.69 5.40
N THR A 26 16.08 -9.50 5.29
CA THR A 26 17.43 -9.22 5.84
C THR A 26 17.42 -8.99 7.35
N ARG A 27 18.61 -8.97 7.98
CA ARG A 27 18.76 -8.65 9.43
C ARG A 27 18.13 -7.32 9.82
N LEU A 28 18.26 -6.30 8.95
CA LEU A 28 17.64 -4.99 9.14
C LEU A 28 16.11 -5.06 8.97
N GLY A 29 15.61 -5.85 8.02
CA GLY A 29 14.18 -6.08 7.84
C GLY A 29 13.52 -6.77 9.04
N LEU A 30 14.19 -7.79 9.59
CA LEU A 30 13.73 -8.51 10.78
C LEU A 30 13.77 -7.62 12.03
N SER A 31 14.78 -6.76 12.18
CA SER A 31 14.83 -5.79 13.29
C SER A 31 13.75 -4.72 13.18
N ILE A 32 13.42 -4.26 11.96
CA ILE A 32 12.27 -3.36 11.74
C ILE A 32 10.98 -4.03 12.18
N ARG A 33 10.78 -5.31 11.83
CA ARG A 33 9.59 -6.06 12.22
C ARG A 33 9.49 -6.28 13.72
N ALA A 34 10.59 -6.66 14.37
CA ALA A 34 10.66 -6.81 15.82
C ALA A 34 10.41 -5.48 16.55
N THR A 35 10.87 -4.35 16.00
CA THR A 35 10.59 -3.01 16.53
C THR A 35 9.11 -2.65 16.42
N GLY A 36 8.43 -3.14 15.38
CA GLY A 36 6.98 -2.97 15.19
C GLY A 36 6.13 -3.80 16.15
N ASP A 37 6.58 -4.99 16.57
CA ASP A 37 5.87 -5.83 17.54
C ASP A 37 6.07 -5.33 18.98
N ASN A 38 7.31 -5.04 19.39
CA ASN A 38 7.56 -4.49 20.72
C ASN A 38 8.82 -3.60 20.78
N PRO A 39 8.67 -2.27 20.84
CA PRO A 39 9.80 -1.35 20.89
C PRO A 39 10.60 -1.48 22.19
N ASP A 40 9.96 -1.85 23.29
CA ASP A 40 10.62 -1.96 24.60
C ASP A 40 11.57 -3.16 24.66
N MET A 41 11.20 -4.27 24.01
CA MET A 41 12.06 -5.46 23.88
C MET A 41 13.31 -5.18 23.02
N VAL A 42 13.16 -4.40 21.95
CA VAL A 42 14.28 -4.04 21.06
C VAL A 42 15.23 -3.06 21.74
N ARG A 43 14.71 -2.12 22.54
CA ARG A 43 15.52 -1.23 23.39
C ARG A 43 16.33 -2.00 24.43
N ALA A 44 15.74 -3.01 25.07
CA ALA A 44 16.43 -3.88 26.01
C ALA A 44 17.51 -4.75 25.34
N SER A 45 17.35 -5.09 24.06
CA SER A 45 18.29 -5.90 23.29
C SER A 45 19.48 -5.11 22.69
N SER A 46 19.79 -3.92 23.22
CA SER A 46 20.87 -3.01 22.75
C SER A 46 20.75 -2.49 21.31
N ILE A 47 19.60 -2.68 20.66
CA ILE A 47 19.34 -2.21 19.29
C ILE A 47 18.72 -0.80 19.36
N ASN A 48 19.26 0.13 18.57
CA ASN A 48 18.71 1.47 18.48
C ASN A 48 17.36 1.46 17.71
N THR A 49 16.26 1.51 18.47
CA THR A 49 14.90 1.62 17.93
C THR A 49 14.71 2.86 17.07
N ALA A 50 15.30 4.00 17.44
CA ALA A 50 15.18 5.23 16.67
C ALA A 50 15.81 5.07 15.27
N PHE A 51 17.01 4.51 15.19
CA PHE A 51 17.67 4.23 13.90
C PHE A 51 16.83 3.28 13.04
N THR A 52 16.28 2.23 13.64
CA THR A 52 15.47 1.23 12.93
C THR A 52 14.17 1.83 12.39
N ILE A 53 13.49 2.69 13.17
CA ILE A 53 12.30 3.42 12.74
C ILE A 53 12.64 4.40 11.61
N THR A 54 13.73 5.17 11.75
CA THR A 54 14.16 6.13 10.72
C THR A 54 14.42 5.42 9.39
N VAL A 55 15.14 4.30 9.40
CA VAL A 55 15.39 3.51 8.18
C VAL A 55 14.08 3.04 7.56
N GLY A 56 13.16 2.49 8.35
CA GLY A 56 11.84 2.08 7.86
C GLY A 56 11.04 3.23 7.25
N LEU A 57 11.07 4.40 7.89
CA LEU A 57 10.37 5.60 7.44
C LEU A 57 11.00 6.19 6.16
N CYS A 58 12.33 6.17 6.04
CA CYS A 58 13.03 6.59 4.84
C CYS A 58 12.67 5.68 3.65
N VAL A 59 12.64 4.36 3.85
CA VAL A 59 12.28 3.39 2.81
C VAL A 59 10.82 3.57 2.37
N SER A 60 9.88 3.72 3.31
CA SER A 60 8.46 3.90 2.98
C SER A 60 8.18 5.20 2.22
N ASN A 61 8.85 6.30 2.62
CA ASN A 61 8.74 7.58 1.92
C ASN A 61 9.39 7.55 0.54
N ALA A 62 10.53 6.87 0.37
CA ALA A 62 11.17 6.70 -0.94
C ALA A 62 10.24 5.98 -1.92
N MET A 63 9.57 4.92 -1.48
CA MET A 63 8.61 4.20 -2.33
C MET A 63 7.37 5.02 -2.65
N THR A 64 6.86 5.78 -1.68
CA THR A 64 5.70 6.65 -1.88
C THR A 64 6.03 7.75 -2.88
N SER A 65 7.21 8.38 -2.76
CA SER A 65 7.71 9.39 -3.68
C SER A 65 7.89 8.83 -5.10
N LEU A 66 8.48 7.64 -5.24
CA LEU A 66 8.65 6.98 -6.53
C LEU A 66 7.30 6.70 -7.22
N SER A 67 6.31 6.21 -6.47
CA SER A 67 4.94 6.02 -6.98
C SER A 67 4.31 7.35 -7.44
N GLY A 68 4.47 8.41 -6.66
CA GLY A 68 3.99 9.75 -6.99
C GLY A 68 4.66 10.33 -8.26
N ALA A 69 5.97 10.14 -8.41
CA ALA A 69 6.72 10.59 -9.59
C ALA A 69 6.26 9.87 -10.88
N VAL A 70 5.96 8.56 -10.79
CA VAL A 70 5.41 7.79 -11.93
C VAL A 70 4.00 8.28 -12.28
N LEU A 71 3.16 8.57 -11.29
CA LEU A 71 1.82 9.13 -11.50
C LEU A 71 1.85 10.50 -12.17
N ALA A 72 2.72 11.40 -11.72
CA ALA A 72 2.88 12.73 -12.31
C ALA A 72 3.32 12.64 -13.79
N GLN A 73 4.27 11.77 -14.10
CA GLN A 73 4.68 11.50 -15.50
C GLN A 73 3.54 10.93 -16.35
N TYR A 74 2.70 10.06 -15.78
CA TYR A 74 1.57 9.48 -16.48
C TYR A 74 0.48 10.51 -16.81
N GLN A 75 0.18 11.41 -15.87
CA GLN A 75 -0.84 12.45 -16.05
C GLN A 75 -0.33 13.66 -16.83
N LYS A 76 1.00 13.81 -17.02
CA LYS A 76 1.65 14.97 -17.65
C LYS A 76 1.34 16.32 -16.98
N SER A 77 0.69 16.30 -15.83
CA SER A 77 0.34 17.45 -14.99
C SER A 77 0.52 17.05 -13.53
N ALA A 78 0.91 18.00 -12.70
CA ALA A 78 1.10 17.82 -11.27
C ALA A 78 0.13 18.75 -10.53
N ASP A 79 -1.00 18.20 -10.10
CA ASP A 79 -1.97 18.88 -9.25
C ASP A 79 -1.78 18.47 -7.78
N ILE A 80 -1.81 19.45 -6.87
CA ILE A 80 -1.67 19.21 -5.41
C ILE A 80 -2.82 18.32 -4.90
N ASN A 81 -3.99 18.43 -5.53
CA ASN A 81 -5.17 17.64 -5.19
C ASN A 81 -5.03 16.14 -5.48
N LEU A 82 -4.06 15.72 -6.30
CA LEU A 82 -3.82 14.31 -6.60
C LEU A 82 -3.38 13.50 -5.37
N GLY A 83 -2.72 14.16 -4.40
CA GLY A 83 -2.32 13.54 -3.14
C GLY A 83 -3.45 13.44 -2.12
N THR A 84 -4.51 14.23 -2.26
CA THR A 84 -5.58 14.35 -1.27
C THR A 84 -6.37 13.04 -1.19
N GLY A 85 -6.27 12.34 -0.05
CA GLY A 85 -6.96 11.07 0.19
C GLY A 85 -6.16 9.82 -0.19
N MET A 86 -4.93 9.96 -0.69
CA MET A 86 -4.08 8.80 -1.04
C MET A 86 -3.80 7.88 0.15
N VAL A 87 -3.62 8.43 1.36
CA VAL A 87 -3.42 7.62 2.58
C VAL A 87 -4.64 6.78 2.90
N VAL A 88 -5.85 7.37 2.81
CA VAL A 88 -7.12 6.65 3.07
C VAL A 88 -7.33 5.55 2.03
N ILE A 89 -7.09 5.84 0.76
CA ILE A 89 -7.17 4.86 -0.34
C ILE A 89 -6.16 3.72 -0.11
N GLY A 90 -4.93 4.04 0.29
CA GLY A 90 -3.88 3.07 0.59
C GLY A 90 -4.27 2.14 1.72
N LEU A 91 -4.69 2.69 2.87
CA LEU A 91 -5.15 1.90 4.01
C LEU A 91 -6.38 1.05 3.67
N ALA A 92 -7.34 1.60 2.92
CA ALA A 92 -8.51 0.85 2.45
C ALA A 92 -8.12 -0.36 1.60
N SER A 93 -7.24 -0.15 0.62
CA SER A 93 -6.76 -1.23 -0.24
C SER A 93 -5.97 -2.30 0.51
N LEU A 94 -5.21 -1.90 1.55
CA LEU A 94 -4.49 -2.83 2.42
C LEU A 94 -5.47 -3.68 3.24
N ILE A 95 -6.46 -3.06 3.88
CA ILE A 95 -7.48 -3.75 4.68
C ILE A 95 -8.23 -4.77 3.82
N ILE A 96 -8.71 -4.37 2.64
CA ILE A 96 -9.40 -5.28 1.70
C ILE A 96 -8.51 -6.45 1.28
N GLY A 97 -7.21 -6.20 1.08
CA GLY A 97 -6.24 -7.24 0.78
C GLY A 97 -6.05 -8.23 1.93
N GLU A 98 -5.84 -7.71 3.15
CA GLU A 98 -5.62 -8.53 4.35
C GLU A 98 -6.85 -9.34 4.76
N THR A 99 -8.07 -8.80 4.60
CA THR A 99 -9.31 -9.54 4.90
C THR A 99 -9.53 -10.73 3.96
N LEU A 100 -9.10 -10.62 2.69
CA LEU A 100 -9.29 -11.68 1.70
C LEU A 100 -8.25 -12.80 1.81
N PHE A 101 -6.99 -12.47 2.11
CA PHE A 101 -5.87 -13.42 2.12
C PHE A 101 -5.47 -13.90 3.54
N GLY A 102 -5.99 -13.28 4.60
CA GLY A 102 -5.76 -13.68 5.99
C GLY A 102 -4.35 -13.41 6.53
N ARG A 103 -4.09 -13.82 7.79
CA ARG A 103 -2.80 -13.71 8.49
C ARG A 103 -1.78 -14.75 8.00
N GLY A 104 -1.40 -14.70 6.72
CA GLY A 104 -0.35 -15.53 6.15
C GLY A 104 1.08 -14.97 6.35
N GLY A 105 2.07 -15.67 5.78
CA GLY A 105 3.47 -15.26 5.78
C GLY A 105 3.75 -13.93 5.05
N MET A 106 5.01 -13.47 5.09
CA MET A 106 5.45 -12.19 4.47
C MET A 106 5.05 -12.06 2.99
N TRP A 107 5.19 -13.15 2.23
CA TRP A 107 4.80 -13.24 0.82
C TRP A 107 3.28 -13.09 0.63
N VAL A 108 2.49 -13.66 1.54
CA VAL A 108 1.02 -13.56 1.51
C VAL A 108 0.59 -12.13 1.79
N LYS A 109 1.22 -11.44 2.75
CA LYS A 109 0.94 -10.02 3.04
C LYS A 109 1.27 -9.10 1.86
N ALA A 110 2.40 -9.35 1.20
CA ALA A 110 2.79 -8.58 0.02
C ALA A 110 1.82 -8.81 -1.16
N ALA A 111 1.46 -10.08 -1.43
CA ALA A 111 0.48 -10.43 -2.45
C ALA A 111 -0.92 -9.89 -2.13
N ALA A 112 -1.33 -9.93 -0.86
CA ALA A 112 -2.59 -9.40 -0.35
C ALA A 112 -2.70 -7.89 -0.60
N ALA A 113 -1.66 -7.12 -0.28
CA ALA A 113 -1.65 -5.68 -0.53
C ALA A 113 -1.76 -5.34 -2.03
N VAL A 114 -1.06 -6.09 -2.88
CA VAL A 114 -1.15 -5.91 -4.34
C VAL A 114 -2.55 -6.28 -4.84
N ALA A 115 -3.08 -7.44 -4.44
CA ALA A 115 -4.43 -7.89 -4.81
C ALA A 115 -5.51 -6.91 -4.34
N GLY A 116 -5.44 -6.45 -3.09
CA GLY A 116 -6.35 -5.47 -2.51
C GLY A 116 -6.34 -4.14 -3.26
N SER A 117 -5.18 -3.68 -3.73
CA SER A 117 -5.09 -2.47 -4.58
C SER A 117 -5.79 -2.63 -5.94
N VAL A 118 -5.72 -3.81 -6.55
CA VAL A 118 -6.38 -4.12 -7.82
C VAL A 118 -7.89 -4.22 -7.63
N ILE A 119 -8.32 -4.93 -6.58
CA ILE A 119 -9.74 -5.10 -6.24
C ILE A 119 -10.39 -3.74 -5.95
N TYR A 120 -9.75 -2.90 -5.13
CA TYR A 120 -10.24 -1.56 -4.84
C TYR A 120 -10.41 -0.71 -6.11
N ARG A 121 -9.45 -0.79 -7.03
CA ARG A 121 -9.54 -0.10 -8.34
C ARG A 121 -10.69 -0.64 -9.20
N PHE A 122 -10.95 -1.95 -9.17
CA PHE A 122 -12.08 -2.57 -9.85
C PHE A 122 -13.42 -2.11 -9.28
N ILE A 123 -13.53 -2.02 -7.95
CA ILE A 123 -14.76 -1.55 -7.29
C ILE A 123 -15.04 -0.09 -7.66
N ILE A 124 -14.03 0.78 -7.64
CA ILE A 124 -14.19 2.18 -8.07
C ILE A 124 -14.56 2.27 -9.57
N ALA A 125 -13.94 1.46 -10.43
CA ALA A 125 -14.25 1.47 -11.86
C ALA A 125 -15.69 1.04 -12.15
N LEU A 126 -16.23 0.07 -11.40
CA LEU A 126 -17.63 -0.33 -11.47
C LEU A 126 -18.57 0.78 -10.94
N ALA A 127 -18.21 1.43 -9.83
CA ALA A 127 -18.97 2.55 -9.28
C ALA A 127 -19.04 3.74 -10.25
N LEU A 128 -17.95 4.06 -10.95
CA LEU A 128 -17.91 5.10 -11.98
C LEU A 128 -18.82 4.77 -13.18
N ARG A 129 -18.95 3.50 -13.55
CA ARG A 129 -19.88 3.06 -14.61
C ARG A 129 -21.35 3.20 -14.23
N ALA A 130 -21.67 3.21 -12.94
CA ALA A 130 -23.02 3.46 -12.43
C ALA A 130 -23.40 4.95 -12.41
N ASN A 131 -22.62 5.83 -13.06
CA ASN A 131 -22.90 7.27 -13.24
C ASN A 131 -23.02 8.07 -11.92
N VAL A 132 -22.24 7.67 -10.90
CA VAL A 132 -22.28 8.33 -9.59
C VAL A 132 -21.29 9.51 -9.58
N PRO A 133 -21.69 10.72 -9.15
CA PRO A 133 -20.79 11.88 -9.07
C PRO A 133 -19.56 11.62 -8.20
N SER A 134 -18.43 12.22 -8.54
CA SER A 134 -17.11 12.00 -7.92
C SER A 134 -17.07 12.28 -6.41
N GLU A 135 -17.86 13.23 -5.90
CA GLU A 135 -18.06 13.46 -4.47
C GLU A 135 -18.64 12.24 -3.74
N CYS A 136 -19.53 11.48 -4.38
CA CYS A 136 -20.09 10.25 -3.82
C CYS A 136 -19.11 9.07 -3.85
N LEU A 137 -18.03 9.12 -4.64
CA LEU A 137 -16.99 8.07 -4.62
C LEU A 137 -16.24 8.03 -3.28
N LYS A 138 -16.06 9.19 -2.62
CA LYS A 138 -15.52 9.25 -1.25
C LYS A 138 -16.46 8.56 -0.26
N LEU A 139 -17.77 8.82 -0.39
CA LEU A 139 -18.82 8.17 0.39
C LEU A 139 -18.84 6.66 0.17
N ILE A 140 -18.78 6.20 -1.08
CA ILE A 140 -18.72 4.78 -1.44
C ILE A 140 -17.44 4.15 -0.87
N SER A 141 -16.29 4.83 -0.97
CA SER A 141 -15.04 4.32 -0.39
C SER A 141 -15.11 4.19 1.13
N ALA A 142 -15.73 5.16 1.82
CA ALA A 142 -15.93 5.11 3.25
C ALA A 142 -16.89 3.98 3.66
N VAL A 143 -17.96 3.76 2.89
CA VAL A 143 -18.91 2.66 3.12
C VAL A 143 -18.26 1.30 2.87
N ILE A 144 -17.45 1.14 1.82
CA ILE A 144 -16.71 -0.09 1.56
C ILE A 144 -15.73 -0.38 2.69
N VAL A 145 -15.00 0.62 3.17
CA VAL A 145 -14.09 0.48 4.31
C VAL A 145 -14.86 0.12 5.57
N ALA A 146 -15.98 0.78 5.84
CA ALA A 146 -16.84 0.48 6.98
C ALA A 146 -17.37 -0.96 6.92
N LEU A 147 -17.82 -1.43 5.75
CA LEU A 147 -18.26 -2.82 5.54
C LEU A 147 -17.11 -3.83 5.64
N ALA A 148 -15.93 -3.51 5.11
CA ALA A 148 -14.76 -4.38 5.18
C ALA A 148 -14.26 -4.54 6.62
N ILE A 149 -14.42 -3.52 7.47
CA ILE A 149 -14.14 -3.58 8.90
C ILE A 149 -15.27 -4.28 9.67
N ALA A 150 -16.53 -4.07 9.26
CA ALA A 150 -17.70 -4.65 9.91
C ALA A 150 -17.93 -6.13 9.56
N ALA A 151 -17.40 -6.61 8.44
CA ALA A 151 -17.34 -8.02 8.12
C ALA A 151 -16.27 -8.66 9.02
N PRO A 152 -16.65 -9.42 10.06
CA PRO A 152 -15.66 -10.02 10.95
C PRO A 152 -14.83 -11.05 10.17
N ALA A 153 -13.51 -10.94 10.31
CA ALA A 153 -12.57 -12.01 10.01
C ALA A 153 -12.47 -12.96 11.21
#